data_AF-A0A1H5YGI4-F1
#
_entry.id   AF-A0A1H5YGI4-F1
#
_cell.length_a   1.000
_cell.length_b   1.000
_cell.length_c   1.000
_cell.angle_alpha   90.00
_cell.angle_beta   90.00
_cell.angle_gamma   90.00
#
_symmetry.space_group_name_H-M   'P 1'
#
loop_
_entity.id
_entity.type
_entity.pdbx_description
1 polymer ?
#
loop_
_entity_poly.entity_id
_entity_poly.type
_entity_poly.pdbx_seq_one_letter_code
_entity_poly.pdbx_strand_id
1 'polypeptide(L)'
;MTDDTVVAGGTADTDDAAADDDTVDSLWEWDADRPERSPAHFHEFCSLNPLDTTDDLPFMLDFGDEEDRWARRVGRALTYALRHTPVIVTGVVLLLLVQSAATDLHGVEQLLTGRLGVVTSVLGGMGVLWLAIVALVAFIFSAADGDDRLREVTVDLLHVGVVYGVLALLLAGAAWSAWTVYDRPVGALEPNVVYSFGFLLLVYVGGPLVYDGMRRTESLFTELHRSDLFGTHAAERSYERTFLRRFRKAFGLTIRGVPAVLLVSVLFVAQFVGIWIVSRGPFVLGTPTTLLVVTAIDVVIVVVAVQFVLLVRFLNELLDEGGITLRYIPGHEDDAGGFRDFGRFATRVNSLLVLAGVYLAYRLHVQGSRDPLGPNTAASLTAWDPLIWAASYAVPVAIYGAVIGIWLYFSFWQIHRKMVRDKRREIQRERSPEGRSREDIETLQTYRDAPEWPINDRLLVTVFSIDVISVILSLLSLT
;
A
#
# COMPACT_ATOMS: atom_id res chain seq x y z
N MET A 1 -6.61 -34.12 75.42
CA MET A 1 -6.51 -35.14 74.35
C MET A 1 -5.36 -34.69 73.49
N THR A 2 -4.27 -35.44 73.57
CA THR A 2 -2.95 -35.22 72.96
C THR A 2 -2.91 -35.60 71.48
N ASP A 3 -1.81 -35.20 70.84
CA ASP A 3 -1.22 -35.58 69.55
C ASP A 3 -1.57 -34.81 68.27
N ASP A 4 -0.68 -33.85 67.96
CA ASP A 4 0.36 -33.94 66.92
C ASP A 4 -0.01 -34.42 65.51
N THR A 5 0.20 -33.52 64.54
CA THR A 5 1.22 -33.75 63.50
C THR A 5 1.60 -32.45 62.77
N VAL A 6 2.89 -32.13 62.88
CA VAL A 6 3.66 -31.08 62.21
C VAL A 6 4.15 -31.57 60.83
N VAL A 7 4.52 -30.62 59.95
CA VAL A 7 5.58 -30.59 58.88
C VAL A 7 4.97 -29.94 57.63
N ALA A 8 5.24 -28.67 57.24
CA ALA A 8 6.46 -27.88 56.96
C ALA A 8 6.81 -27.78 55.46
N GLY A 9 7.17 -26.56 55.03
CA GLY A 9 7.76 -26.21 53.71
C GLY A 9 6.76 -25.50 52.79
N GLY A 10 6.85 -24.18 52.53
CA GLY A 10 7.81 -23.56 51.60
C GLY A 10 7.29 -23.76 50.17
N THR A 11 6.78 -22.76 49.44
CA THR A 11 7.49 -21.66 48.74
C THR A 11 6.41 -20.80 48.06
N ALA A 12 6.49 -19.48 48.14
CA ALA A 12 6.84 -18.57 47.04
C ALA A 12 5.83 -18.51 45.88
N ASP A 13 5.49 -17.26 45.53
CA ASP A 13 4.90 -16.79 44.29
C ASP A 13 5.04 -17.75 43.10
N THR A 14 3.91 -18.09 42.49
CA THR A 14 3.87 -18.34 41.05
C THR A 14 2.64 -17.65 40.49
N ASP A 15 2.92 -16.56 39.80
CA ASP A 15 2.20 -16.07 38.63
C ASP A 15 1.43 -17.19 37.93
N ASP A 16 0.10 -17.11 37.98
CA ASP A 16 -0.73 -17.51 36.85
C ASP A 16 -1.19 -16.23 36.16
N ALA A 17 -0.20 -15.57 35.54
CA ALA A 17 -0.43 -14.85 34.30
C ALA A 17 -0.96 -15.87 33.30
N ALA A 18 -2.29 -16.03 33.26
CA ALA A 18 -2.96 -16.49 32.07
C ALA A 18 -2.68 -15.43 31.01
N ALA A 19 -1.63 -15.69 30.23
CA ALA A 19 -1.23 -14.95 29.07
C ALA A 19 -2.47 -14.66 28.23
N ASP A 20 -2.90 -13.39 28.26
CA ASP A 20 -3.70 -12.83 27.19
C ASP A 20 -2.86 -13.01 25.94
N ASP A 21 -3.37 -13.89 25.08
CA ASP A 21 -2.86 -14.25 23.78
C ASP A 21 -2.50 -12.96 23.04
N ASP A 22 -1.21 -12.82 22.69
CA ASP A 22 -0.63 -11.73 21.93
C ASP A 22 -1.57 -11.36 20.78
N THR A 23 -2.40 -10.32 21.00
CA THR A 23 -3.12 -9.68 19.92
C THR A 23 -2.06 -9.21 18.96
N VAL A 24 -2.03 -9.81 17.78
CA VAL A 24 -1.16 -9.41 16.68
C VAL A 24 -1.40 -7.91 16.47
N ASP A 25 -0.52 -7.08 17.05
CA ASP A 25 -0.50 -5.63 16.87
C ASP A 25 -0.66 -5.38 15.38
N SER A 26 -1.75 -4.72 15.02
CA SER A 26 -2.04 -4.54 13.60
C SER A 26 -0.89 -3.70 13.03
N LEU A 27 -0.30 -4.11 11.90
CA LEU A 27 0.77 -3.35 11.22
C LEU A 27 0.38 -1.89 10.90
N TRP A 28 -0.89 -1.55 11.08
CA TRP A 28 -1.56 -0.28 10.83
C TRP A 28 -2.03 0.42 12.11
N GLU A 29 -1.64 -0.10 13.27
CA GLU A 29 -1.99 0.42 14.57
C GLU A 29 -1.32 1.77 14.83
N TRP A 30 -2.14 2.70 15.33
CA TRP A 30 -1.64 3.85 16.05
C TRP A 30 -2.23 3.76 17.44
N ASP A 31 -1.37 3.82 18.44
CA ASP A 31 -1.80 4.35 19.71
C ASP A 31 -0.70 5.13 20.43
N ALA A 32 -1.12 6.28 20.97
CA ALA A 32 -0.37 7.12 21.91
C ALA A 32 -1.31 7.61 23.03
N ASP A 33 -2.31 6.79 23.38
CA ASP A 33 -3.21 6.86 24.56
C ASP A 33 -4.73 6.94 24.24
N ARG A 34 -5.11 6.53 23.03
CA ARG A 34 -6.44 6.22 22.43
C ARG A 34 -7.34 7.39 22.06
N PRO A 35 -7.59 7.59 20.75
CA PRO A 35 -8.82 8.21 20.27
C PRO A 35 -9.59 7.29 19.30
N GLU A 36 -10.29 6.32 19.89
CA GLU A 36 -11.61 5.78 19.51
C GLU A 36 -11.95 5.41 18.05
N ARG A 37 -11.08 4.66 17.38
CA ARG A 37 -11.28 3.25 16.97
C ARG A 37 -10.25 2.92 15.91
N SER A 38 -9.45 1.91 16.22
CA SER A 38 -8.55 1.26 15.31
C SER A 38 -9.36 0.56 14.22
N PRO A 39 -8.99 0.70 12.94
CA PRO A 39 -9.47 -0.22 11.94
C PRO A 39 -8.86 -1.59 12.21
N ALA A 40 -9.63 -2.46 12.86
CA ALA A 40 -9.25 -3.87 13.08
C ALA A 40 -9.25 -4.63 11.75
N HIS A 41 -9.94 -4.08 10.74
CA HIS A 41 -10.18 -4.75 9.48
C HIS A 41 -9.92 -3.86 8.27
N PHE A 42 -9.47 -4.49 7.18
CA PHE A 42 -9.18 -3.86 5.90
C PHE A 42 -10.33 -3.00 5.34
N HIS A 43 -11.58 -3.33 5.67
CA HIS A 43 -12.76 -2.65 5.15
C HIS A 43 -12.99 -1.25 5.74
N GLU A 44 -12.41 -0.95 6.89
CA GLU A 44 -12.56 0.35 7.58
C GLU A 44 -11.69 1.46 6.96
N PHE A 45 -10.72 1.11 6.10
CA PHE A 45 -9.91 2.08 5.34
C PHE A 45 -10.61 2.59 4.07
N CYS A 46 -11.78 2.04 3.74
CA CYS A 46 -12.50 2.31 2.50
C CYS A 46 -13.86 2.94 2.81
N SER A 47 -14.34 3.83 1.93
CA SER A 47 -15.77 4.15 1.94
C SER A 47 -16.48 3.30 0.89
N LEU A 48 -17.52 2.59 1.32
CA LEU A 48 -18.41 1.86 0.43
C LEU A 48 -19.62 2.69 -0.03
N ASN A 49 -19.82 3.87 0.56
CA ASN A 49 -20.92 4.76 0.19
C ASN A 49 -20.47 5.66 -0.98
N PRO A 50 -21.00 5.50 -2.20
CA PRO A 50 -20.59 6.30 -3.35
C PRO A 50 -20.96 7.79 -3.23
N LEU A 51 -21.84 8.15 -2.29
CA LEU A 51 -22.23 9.54 -2.02
C LEU A 51 -21.33 10.23 -0.98
N ASP A 52 -20.40 9.51 -0.37
CA ASP A 52 -19.50 10.02 0.67
C ASP A 52 -18.33 10.78 0.04
N THR A 53 -18.59 12.02 -0.33
CA THR A 53 -17.59 12.96 -0.82
C THR A 53 -17.02 13.77 0.34
N THR A 54 -15.70 13.77 0.49
CA THR A 54 -14.99 14.68 1.41
C THR A 54 -14.46 15.89 0.66
N ASP A 55 -14.61 17.07 1.26
CA ASP A 55 -13.98 18.30 0.78
C ASP A 55 -12.50 18.41 1.20
N ASP A 56 -12.09 17.66 2.22
CA ASP A 56 -10.69 17.60 2.65
C ASP A 56 -9.87 16.73 1.71
N LEU A 57 -8.84 17.30 1.11
CA LEU A 57 -7.89 16.59 0.24
C LEU A 57 -6.63 16.22 1.04
N PRO A 58 -6.05 15.03 0.86
CA PRO A 58 -4.70 14.77 1.34
C PRO A 58 -3.74 15.77 0.68
N PHE A 59 -2.81 16.37 1.43
CA PHE A 59 -1.87 17.36 0.86
C PHE A 59 -1.10 16.86 -0.39
N MET A 60 -0.87 15.55 -0.53
CA MET A 60 -0.22 14.97 -1.71
C MET A 60 -1.08 15.04 -2.97
N LEU A 61 -2.38 15.27 -2.82
CA LEU A 61 -3.37 15.39 -3.90
C LEU A 61 -4.05 16.77 -3.91
N ASP A 62 -3.66 17.67 -3.01
CA ASP A 62 -4.12 19.05 -2.99
C ASP A 62 -3.28 19.87 -3.98
N PHE A 63 -3.82 20.03 -5.19
CA PHE A 63 -3.10 20.65 -6.30
C PHE A 63 -3.51 22.11 -6.51
N GLY A 64 -2.50 22.98 -6.55
CA GLY A 64 -2.63 24.38 -6.94
C GLY A 64 -3.19 25.29 -5.84
N ASP A 65 -3.28 26.58 -6.16
CA ASP A 65 -3.92 27.58 -5.30
C ASP A 65 -5.46 27.55 -5.49
N GLU A 66 -6.22 28.17 -4.60
CA GLU A 66 -7.70 28.16 -4.62
C GLU A 66 -8.31 28.59 -5.97
N GLU A 67 -7.60 29.33 -6.81
CA GLU A 67 -8.10 29.80 -8.11
C GLU A 67 -8.11 28.70 -9.20
N ASP A 68 -7.28 27.66 -9.08
CA ASP A 68 -7.13 26.60 -10.09
C ASP A 68 -8.23 25.53 -9.98
N ARG A 69 -9.41 25.81 -10.56
CA ARG A 69 -10.57 24.89 -10.53
C ARG A 69 -10.29 23.50 -11.11
N TRP A 70 -9.44 23.40 -12.14
CA TRP A 70 -9.13 22.10 -12.76
C TRP A 70 -8.27 21.23 -11.85
N ALA A 71 -7.20 21.79 -11.29
CA ALA A 71 -6.29 21.11 -10.38
C ALA A 71 -7.04 20.55 -9.15
N ARG A 72 -7.92 21.36 -8.55
CA ARG A 72 -8.79 20.90 -7.43
C ARG A 72 -9.74 19.76 -7.82
N ARG A 73 -10.34 19.81 -9.02
CA ARG A 73 -11.20 18.70 -9.50
C ARG A 73 -10.42 17.41 -9.68
N VAL A 74 -9.21 17.50 -10.23
CA VAL A 74 -8.33 16.33 -10.36
C VAL A 74 -7.98 15.77 -8.98
N GLY A 75 -7.58 16.63 -8.02
CA GLY A 75 -7.29 16.21 -6.65
C GLY A 75 -8.46 15.49 -5.98
N ARG A 76 -9.67 16.05 -6.10
CA ARG A 76 -10.91 15.42 -5.61
C ARG A 76 -11.21 14.09 -6.29
N ALA A 77 -11.05 14.02 -7.62
CA ALA A 77 -11.30 12.78 -8.36
C ALA A 77 -10.32 11.67 -7.96
N LEU A 78 -9.03 11.99 -7.79
CA LEU A 78 -8.03 11.02 -7.33
C LEU A 78 -8.28 10.58 -5.89
N THR A 79 -8.62 11.53 -5.00
CA THR A 79 -8.96 11.25 -3.61
C THR A 79 -10.18 10.34 -3.52
N TYR A 80 -11.23 10.66 -4.28
CA TYR A 80 -12.42 9.82 -4.37
C TYR A 80 -12.08 8.43 -4.90
N ALA A 81 -11.24 8.34 -5.95
CA ALA A 81 -10.85 7.08 -6.55
C ALA A 81 -10.11 6.17 -5.57
N LEU A 82 -9.14 6.70 -4.81
CA LEU A 82 -8.38 5.92 -3.83
C LEU A 82 -9.26 5.50 -2.64
N ARG A 83 -10.13 6.39 -2.14
CA ARG A 83 -11.03 6.12 -1.01
C ARG A 83 -12.10 5.07 -1.33
N HIS A 84 -12.61 5.06 -2.56
CA HIS A 84 -13.68 4.15 -3.01
C HIS A 84 -13.15 3.03 -3.91
N THR A 85 -11.87 2.69 -3.79
CA THR A 85 -11.23 1.71 -4.68
C THR A 85 -11.98 0.36 -4.71
N PRO A 86 -12.47 -0.22 -3.60
CA PRO A 86 -13.21 -1.48 -3.65
C PRO A 86 -14.48 -1.39 -4.51
N VAL A 87 -15.22 -0.27 -4.42
CA VAL A 87 -16.44 -0.05 -5.21
C VAL A 87 -16.10 0.11 -6.70
N ILE A 88 -15.06 0.91 -7.01
CA ILE A 88 -14.62 1.13 -8.39
C ILE A 88 -14.14 -0.17 -9.02
N VAL A 89 -13.31 -0.94 -8.32
CA VAL A 89 -12.81 -2.23 -8.81
C VAL A 89 -13.95 -3.23 -8.96
N THR A 90 -14.93 -3.26 -8.05
CA THR A 90 -16.14 -4.10 -8.21
C THR A 90 -16.90 -3.72 -9.48
N GLY A 91 -17.08 -2.42 -9.75
CA GLY A 91 -17.67 -1.94 -11.00
C GLY A 91 -16.87 -2.32 -12.25
N VAL A 92 -15.53 -2.27 -12.17
CA VAL A 92 -14.64 -2.71 -13.25
C VAL A 92 -14.74 -4.22 -13.48
N VAL A 93 -14.72 -5.03 -12.42
CA VAL A 93 -14.91 -6.49 -12.52
C VAL A 93 -16.24 -6.78 -13.20
N LEU A 94 -17.33 -6.16 -12.75
CA LEU A 94 -18.64 -6.30 -13.38
C LEU A 94 -18.63 -5.91 -14.85
N LEU A 95 -18.04 -4.77 -15.20
CA LEU A 95 -17.92 -4.31 -16.58
C LEU A 95 -17.20 -5.35 -17.45
N LEU A 96 -16.10 -5.92 -16.96
CA LEU A 96 -15.34 -6.92 -17.68
C LEU A 96 -16.10 -8.24 -17.81
N LEU A 97 -16.88 -8.65 -16.81
CA LEU A 97 -17.73 -9.85 -16.87
C LEU A 97 -18.90 -9.67 -17.84
N VAL A 98 -19.53 -8.50 -17.86
CA VAL A 98 -20.58 -8.17 -18.84
C VAL A 98 -19.99 -8.18 -20.24
N GLN A 99 -18.80 -7.61 -20.40
CA GLN A 99 -18.09 -7.61 -21.67
C GLN A 99 -17.72 -9.02 -22.13
N SER A 100 -17.24 -9.89 -21.23
CA SER A 100 -16.98 -11.30 -21.58
C SER A 100 -18.25 -12.06 -21.94
N ALA A 101 -19.40 -11.74 -21.32
CA ALA A 101 -20.67 -12.34 -21.71
C ALA A 101 -21.18 -11.85 -23.07
N ALA A 102 -20.80 -10.63 -23.48
CA ALA A 102 -21.21 -10.01 -24.74
C ALA A 102 -20.23 -10.24 -25.91
N THR A 103 -19.06 -10.84 -25.65
CA THR A 103 -18.00 -11.09 -26.64
C THR A 103 -17.58 -12.57 -26.58
N ASP A 104 -16.84 -13.07 -27.57
CA ASP A 104 -16.29 -14.45 -27.55
C ASP A 104 -15.11 -14.61 -26.56
N LEU A 105 -15.04 -13.79 -25.51
CA LEU A 105 -14.01 -13.87 -24.47
C LEU A 105 -14.47 -14.83 -23.37
N HIS A 106 -13.59 -15.76 -22.98
CA HIS A 106 -13.85 -16.63 -21.85
C HIS A 106 -13.85 -15.83 -20.54
N GLY A 107 -14.83 -16.09 -19.67
CA GLY A 107 -15.00 -15.46 -18.37
C GLY A 107 -14.59 -16.35 -17.20
N VAL A 108 -15.23 -16.11 -16.05
CA VAL A 108 -15.00 -16.82 -14.77
C VAL A 108 -15.48 -18.28 -14.83
N GLU A 109 -16.23 -18.68 -15.85
CA GLU A 109 -16.71 -20.05 -16.03
C GLU A 109 -15.58 -21.09 -16.15
N GLN A 110 -14.35 -20.70 -16.51
CA GLN A 110 -13.21 -21.62 -16.48
C GLN A 110 -12.75 -22.01 -15.06
N LEU A 111 -13.16 -21.25 -14.02
CA LEU A 111 -12.97 -21.62 -12.60
C LEU A 111 -13.98 -22.67 -12.13
N LEU A 112 -15.11 -22.82 -12.83
CA LEU A 112 -16.17 -23.77 -12.50
C LEU A 112 -16.24 -24.83 -13.59
N THR A 113 -15.75 -26.03 -13.29
CA THR A 113 -15.73 -27.16 -14.23
C THR A 113 -17.15 -27.58 -14.65
N GLY A 114 -17.71 -26.99 -15.71
CA GLY A 114 -18.96 -27.46 -16.34
C GLY A 114 -19.72 -26.47 -17.22
N ARG A 115 -19.89 -26.85 -18.51
CA ARG A 115 -20.80 -26.32 -19.57
C ARG A 115 -20.66 -24.83 -19.96
N LEU A 116 -20.07 -24.65 -21.14
CA LEU A 116 -19.53 -23.43 -21.78
C LEU A 116 -20.58 -22.54 -22.49
N GLY A 117 -21.31 -21.67 -21.80
CA GLY A 117 -21.91 -20.50 -22.49
C GLY A 117 -23.25 -19.99 -21.97
N VAL A 118 -24.03 -20.82 -21.29
CA VAL A 118 -25.23 -20.36 -20.55
C VAL A 118 -24.85 -19.84 -19.17
N VAL A 119 -23.73 -20.33 -18.63
CA VAL A 119 -23.24 -20.04 -17.29
C VAL A 119 -22.70 -18.61 -17.16
N THR A 120 -22.12 -18.01 -18.20
CA THR A 120 -21.61 -16.62 -18.20
C THR A 120 -22.70 -15.56 -18.20
N SER A 121 -23.69 -15.71 -19.08
CA SER A 121 -24.81 -14.79 -19.19
C SER A 121 -25.75 -14.92 -17.97
N VAL A 122 -25.91 -16.13 -17.43
CA VAL A 122 -26.67 -16.38 -16.20
C VAL A 122 -25.90 -15.98 -14.94
N LEU A 123 -24.61 -16.32 -14.75
CA LEU A 123 -23.84 -15.89 -13.56
C LEU A 123 -23.46 -14.40 -13.61
N GLY A 124 -23.10 -13.88 -14.78
CA GLY A 124 -22.85 -12.46 -14.98
C GLY A 124 -24.13 -11.64 -14.80
N GLY A 125 -25.24 -12.09 -15.40
CA GLY A 125 -26.56 -11.49 -15.20
C GLY A 125 -27.07 -11.61 -13.77
N MET A 126 -26.87 -12.75 -13.11
CA MET A 126 -27.25 -12.99 -11.71
C MET A 126 -26.35 -12.22 -10.75
N GLY A 127 -25.06 -12.05 -11.05
CA GLY A 127 -24.11 -11.25 -10.26
C GLY A 127 -24.38 -9.76 -10.38
N VAL A 128 -24.66 -9.27 -11.60
CA VAL A 128 -25.14 -7.90 -11.84
C VAL A 128 -26.49 -7.67 -11.17
N LEU A 129 -27.41 -8.63 -11.24
CA LEU A 129 -28.70 -8.56 -10.57
C LEU A 129 -28.54 -8.57 -9.05
N TRP A 130 -27.68 -9.42 -8.49
CA TRP A 130 -27.41 -9.45 -7.04
C TRP A 130 -26.74 -8.19 -6.55
N LEU A 131 -25.76 -7.65 -7.29
CA LEU A 131 -25.12 -6.39 -6.94
C LEU A 131 -26.06 -5.20 -7.14
N ALA A 132 -26.96 -5.24 -8.13
CA ALA A 132 -28.02 -4.26 -8.28
C ALA A 132 -29.04 -4.35 -7.15
N ILE A 133 -29.40 -5.56 -6.69
CA ILE A 133 -30.26 -5.78 -5.53
C ILE A 133 -29.57 -5.25 -4.28
N VAL A 134 -28.30 -5.57 -4.05
CA VAL A 134 -27.53 -5.09 -2.89
C VAL A 134 -27.34 -3.57 -2.93
N ALA A 135 -27.06 -2.99 -4.09
CA ALA A 135 -26.95 -1.54 -4.27
C ALA A 135 -28.30 -0.84 -4.11
N LEU A 136 -29.39 -1.42 -4.60
CA LEU A 136 -30.75 -0.90 -4.42
C LEU A 136 -31.18 -0.99 -2.95
N VAL A 137 -30.86 -2.09 -2.28
CA VAL A 137 -31.06 -2.28 -0.84
C VAL A 137 -30.26 -1.23 -0.06
N ALA A 138 -28.97 -1.07 -0.34
CA ALA A 138 -28.13 -0.05 0.29
C ALA A 138 -28.63 1.38 0.01
N PHE A 139 -29.13 1.67 -1.19
CA PHE A 139 -29.71 2.96 -1.57
C PHE A 139 -31.05 3.23 -0.86
N ILE A 140 -31.92 2.23 -0.76
CA ILE A 140 -33.19 2.33 -0.03
C ILE A 140 -32.92 2.56 1.46
N PHE A 141 -31.94 1.86 2.04
CA PHE A 141 -31.59 2.01 3.45
C PHE A 141 -30.77 3.28 3.75
N SER A 142 -29.99 3.80 2.81
CA SER A 142 -29.31 5.09 2.98
C SER A 142 -30.26 6.29 2.81
N ALA A 143 -31.34 6.14 2.03
CA ALA A 143 -32.40 7.14 1.91
C ALA A 143 -33.43 7.07 3.06
N ALA A 144 -33.47 5.98 3.83
CA ALA A 144 -34.31 5.82 5.01
C ALA A 144 -33.62 6.44 6.24
N ASP A 145 -33.74 7.76 6.34
CA ASP A 145 -32.96 8.67 7.20
C ASP A 145 -33.33 8.63 8.71
N GLY A 146 -33.49 7.45 9.33
CA GLY A 146 -34.03 7.41 10.71
C GLY A 146 -33.69 6.24 11.62
N ASP A 147 -32.96 5.21 11.18
CA ASP A 147 -32.64 4.06 12.03
C ASP A 147 -31.15 3.66 11.90
N ASP A 148 -30.33 4.21 12.79
CA ASP A 148 -28.86 4.02 12.80
C ASP A 148 -28.47 2.54 12.85
N ARG A 149 -29.30 1.70 13.47
CA ARG A 149 -29.04 0.26 13.65
C ARG A 149 -29.22 -0.54 12.37
N LEU A 150 -30.16 -0.16 11.51
CA LEU A 150 -30.35 -0.79 10.19
C LEU A 150 -29.28 -0.35 9.19
N ARG A 151 -28.78 0.89 9.33
CA ARG A 151 -27.64 1.39 8.55
C ARG A 151 -26.38 0.60 8.87
N GLU A 152 -26.10 0.34 10.15
CA GLU A 152 -24.96 -0.45 10.62
C GLU A 152 -24.99 -1.88 10.05
N VAL A 153 -26.12 -2.59 10.18
CA VAL A 153 -26.28 -3.97 9.66
C VAL A 153 -26.15 -4.04 8.13
N THR A 154 -26.66 -3.04 7.41
CA THR A 154 -26.57 -2.98 5.93
C THR A 154 -25.12 -2.74 5.48
N VAL A 155 -24.40 -1.88 6.20
CA VAL A 155 -22.98 -1.61 5.96
C VAL A 155 -22.15 -2.86 6.23
N ASP A 156 -22.41 -3.61 7.31
CA ASP A 156 -21.71 -4.86 7.61
C ASP A 156 -21.95 -5.95 6.56
N LEU A 157 -23.19 -6.11 6.07
CA LEU A 157 -23.50 -7.02 4.97
C LEU A 157 -22.79 -6.63 3.67
N LEU A 158 -22.68 -5.33 3.40
CA LEU A 158 -21.94 -4.82 2.25
C LEU A 158 -20.43 -5.07 2.40
N HIS A 159 -19.87 -4.95 3.61
CA HIS A 159 -18.50 -5.33 3.89
C HIS A 159 -18.25 -6.82 3.63
N VAL A 160 -19.11 -7.71 4.12
CA VAL A 160 -18.98 -9.15 3.87
C VAL A 160 -19.08 -9.49 2.38
N GLY A 161 -20.10 -8.97 1.69
CA GLY A 161 -20.37 -9.31 0.29
C GLY A 161 -19.41 -8.63 -0.70
N VAL A 162 -19.24 -7.32 -0.59
CA VAL A 162 -18.39 -6.54 -1.50
C VAL A 162 -16.94 -6.66 -1.07
N VAL A 163 -16.60 -6.39 0.20
CA VAL A 163 -15.19 -6.34 0.57
C VAL A 163 -14.52 -7.70 0.55
N TYR A 164 -15.08 -8.68 1.26
CA TYR A 164 -14.46 -10.01 1.36
C TYR A 164 -14.81 -10.91 0.16
N GLY A 165 -16.03 -10.81 -0.38
CA GLY A 165 -16.44 -11.60 -1.54
C GLY A 165 -15.64 -11.25 -2.80
N VAL A 166 -15.48 -9.96 -3.12
CA VAL A 166 -14.68 -9.52 -4.29
C VAL A 166 -13.20 -9.81 -4.05
N LEU A 167 -12.69 -9.61 -2.83
CA LEU A 167 -11.32 -9.97 -2.48
C LEU A 167 -11.04 -11.46 -2.72
N ALA A 168 -11.91 -12.35 -2.24
CA ALA A 168 -11.78 -13.79 -2.43
C ALA A 168 -11.85 -14.18 -3.91
N LEU A 169 -12.75 -13.58 -4.68
CA LEU A 169 -12.84 -13.79 -6.13
C LEU A 169 -11.56 -13.37 -6.86
N LEU A 170 -11.04 -12.18 -6.55
CA LEU A 170 -9.82 -11.65 -7.15
C LEU A 170 -8.60 -12.51 -6.78
N LEU A 171 -8.47 -12.93 -5.52
CA LEU A 171 -7.41 -13.82 -5.06
C LEU A 171 -7.47 -15.18 -5.75
N ALA A 172 -8.66 -15.80 -5.79
CA ALA A 172 -8.86 -17.11 -6.42
C ALA A 172 -8.55 -17.05 -7.92
N GLY A 173 -9.01 -16.01 -8.62
CA GLY A 173 -8.72 -15.84 -10.05
C GLY A 173 -7.25 -15.50 -10.32
N ALA A 174 -6.61 -14.68 -9.48
CA ALA A 174 -5.17 -14.43 -9.58
C ALA A 174 -4.36 -15.72 -9.38
N ALA A 175 -4.65 -16.50 -8.35
CA ALA A 175 -3.98 -17.78 -8.10
C ALA A 175 -4.21 -18.78 -9.23
N TRP A 176 -5.46 -18.91 -9.70
CA TRP A 176 -5.80 -19.78 -10.83
C TRP A 176 -5.08 -19.35 -12.11
N SER A 177 -5.04 -18.04 -12.40
CA SER A 177 -4.35 -17.54 -13.59
C SER A 177 -2.86 -17.84 -13.58
N ALA A 178 -2.19 -17.68 -12.43
CA ALA A 178 -0.78 -18.05 -12.27
C ALA A 178 -0.59 -19.56 -12.44
N TRP A 179 -1.45 -20.38 -11.81
CA TRP A 179 -1.40 -21.82 -11.94
C TRP A 179 -1.62 -22.30 -13.38
N THR A 180 -2.58 -21.74 -14.12
CA THR A 180 -2.84 -22.13 -15.51
C THR A 180 -1.69 -21.80 -16.46
N VAL A 181 -1.01 -20.68 -16.24
CA VAL A 181 0.17 -20.29 -17.02
C VAL A 181 1.35 -21.21 -16.73
N TYR A 182 1.49 -21.64 -15.48
CA TYR A 182 2.52 -22.59 -15.08
C TYR A 182 2.27 -24.00 -15.65
N ASP A 183 1.02 -24.48 -15.61
CA ASP A 183 0.66 -25.86 -15.96
C ASP A 183 0.51 -26.11 -17.48
N ARG A 184 0.07 -25.10 -18.24
CA ARG A 184 -0.27 -25.26 -19.66
C ARG A 184 0.68 -24.49 -20.59
N PRO A 185 0.97 -25.03 -21.79
CA PRO A 185 1.76 -24.30 -22.78
C PRO A 185 1.03 -23.02 -23.21
N VAL A 186 1.78 -21.91 -23.31
CA VAL A 186 1.25 -20.58 -23.59
C VAL A 186 0.39 -20.55 -24.87
N GLY A 187 0.78 -21.29 -25.90
CA GLY A 187 0.03 -21.35 -27.17
C GLY A 187 -1.36 -21.98 -27.08
N ALA A 188 -1.69 -22.65 -25.98
CA ALA A 188 -3.00 -23.24 -25.72
C ALA A 188 -3.87 -22.38 -24.77
N LEU A 189 -3.36 -21.23 -24.32
CA LEU A 189 -4.09 -20.33 -23.42
C LEU A 189 -4.92 -19.34 -24.22
N GLU A 190 -6.24 -19.47 -24.11
CA GLU A 190 -7.18 -18.54 -24.73
C GLU A 190 -7.24 -17.21 -23.95
N PRO A 191 -7.64 -16.10 -24.59
CA PRO A 191 -7.92 -14.85 -23.89
C PRO A 191 -9.02 -15.01 -22.84
N ASN A 192 -8.71 -14.66 -21.58
CA ASN A 192 -9.66 -14.73 -20.46
C ASN A 192 -9.52 -13.49 -19.55
N VAL A 193 -10.64 -12.94 -19.11
CA VAL A 193 -10.69 -11.79 -18.19
C VAL A 193 -9.98 -12.06 -16.86
N VAL A 194 -9.94 -13.31 -16.39
CA VAL A 194 -9.32 -13.69 -15.11
C VAL A 194 -7.82 -13.34 -15.06
N TYR A 195 -7.13 -13.23 -16.20
CA TYR A 195 -5.73 -12.77 -16.25
C TYR A 195 -5.53 -11.30 -15.86
N SER A 196 -6.61 -10.51 -15.76
CA SER A 196 -6.59 -9.15 -15.21
C SER A 196 -6.72 -9.11 -13.69
N PHE A 197 -7.08 -10.21 -13.03
CA PHE A 197 -7.46 -10.20 -11.61
C PHE A 197 -6.27 -9.89 -10.69
N GLY A 198 -5.04 -10.27 -11.04
CA GLY A 198 -3.87 -9.86 -10.26
C GLY A 198 -3.64 -8.34 -10.27
N PHE A 199 -3.92 -7.66 -11.38
CA PHE A 199 -3.87 -6.20 -11.46
C PHE A 199 -5.01 -5.55 -10.66
N LEU A 200 -6.23 -6.05 -10.82
CA LEU A 200 -7.38 -5.55 -10.07
C LEU A 200 -7.22 -5.79 -8.56
N LEU A 201 -6.60 -6.90 -8.15
CA LEU A 201 -6.27 -7.19 -6.75
C LEU A 201 -5.26 -6.20 -6.18
N LEU A 202 -4.19 -5.87 -6.92
CA LEU A 202 -3.24 -4.83 -6.53
C LEU A 202 -3.97 -3.51 -6.26
N VAL A 203 -4.84 -3.10 -7.19
CA VAL A 203 -5.58 -1.83 -7.06
C VAL A 203 -6.55 -1.91 -5.89
N TYR A 204 -7.29 -3.01 -5.78
CA TYR A 204 -8.28 -3.25 -4.74
C TYR A 204 -7.71 -3.12 -3.33
N VAL A 205 -6.55 -3.75 -3.08
CA VAL A 205 -5.87 -3.73 -1.79
C VAL A 205 -5.02 -2.48 -1.63
N GLY A 206 -4.32 -2.08 -2.68
CA GLY A 206 -3.35 -0.99 -2.64
C GLY A 206 -3.99 0.40 -2.56
N GLY A 207 -5.11 0.64 -3.23
CA GLY A 207 -5.77 1.95 -3.26
C GLY A 207 -6.12 2.49 -1.86
N PRO A 208 -6.83 1.72 -1.02
CA PRO A 208 -7.15 2.13 0.35
C PRO A 208 -5.91 2.29 1.25
N LEU A 209 -4.94 1.37 1.13
CA LEU A 209 -3.68 1.44 1.89
C LEU A 209 -2.85 2.68 1.50
N VAL A 210 -2.86 3.06 0.22
CA VAL A 210 -2.24 4.29 -0.26
C VAL A 210 -2.98 5.50 0.29
N TYR A 211 -4.31 5.51 0.27
CA TYR A 211 -5.12 6.60 0.82
C TYR A 211 -4.85 6.82 2.32
N ASP A 212 -4.91 5.76 3.12
CA ASP A 212 -4.59 5.79 4.55
C ASP A 212 -3.13 6.24 4.77
N GLY A 213 -2.19 5.66 4.00
CA GLY A 213 -0.78 6.04 4.03
C GLY A 213 -0.54 7.52 3.76
N MET A 214 -1.23 8.10 2.77
CA MET A 214 -1.15 9.54 2.47
C MET A 214 -1.65 10.40 3.64
N ARG A 215 -2.80 10.04 4.24
CA ARG A 215 -3.37 10.76 5.38
C ARG A 215 -2.51 10.68 6.64
N ARG A 216 -1.95 9.51 6.93
CA ARG A 216 -1.07 9.37 8.09
C ARG A 216 0.27 10.06 7.90
N THR A 217 0.78 10.06 6.66
CA THR A 217 1.97 10.85 6.32
C THR A 217 1.67 12.34 6.46
N GLU A 218 0.48 12.79 6.10
CA GLU A 218 0.05 14.17 6.32
C GLU A 218 0.14 14.53 7.80
N SER A 219 -0.53 13.76 8.67
CA SER A 219 -0.50 13.96 10.12
C SER A 219 0.94 13.99 10.65
N LEU A 220 1.75 13.00 10.27
CA LEU A 220 3.15 12.90 10.69
C LEU A 220 3.93 14.18 10.40
N PHE A 221 3.83 14.72 9.18
CA PHE A 221 4.55 15.94 8.81
C PHE A 221 3.88 17.20 9.39
N THR A 222 2.56 17.26 9.49
CA THR A 222 1.90 18.46 10.04
C THR A 222 2.08 18.61 11.54
N GLU A 223 2.13 17.49 12.27
CA GLU A 223 2.22 17.48 13.73
C GLU A 223 3.65 17.36 14.24
N LEU A 224 4.63 17.10 13.36
CA LEU A 224 6.03 16.94 13.76
C LEU A 224 6.53 18.13 14.59
N HIS A 225 6.09 19.35 14.27
CA HIS A 225 6.48 20.56 15.00
C HIS A 225 6.08 20.55 16.49
N ARG A 226 5.10 19.72 16.88
CA ARG A 226 4.64 19.57 18.27
C ARG A 226 5.45 18.54 19.04
N SER A 227 6.33 17.80 18.36
CA SER A 227 7.18 16.80 19.00
C SER A 227 8.44 17.42 19.57
N ASP A 228 8.98 16.80 20.62
CA ASP A 228 10.21 17.23 21.30
C ASP A 228 11.49 16.88 20.51
N LEU A 229 11.34 16.39 19.27
CA LEU A 229 12.44 16.00 18.39
C LEU A 229 13.29 17.18 17.92
N PHE A 230 12.78 18.41 18.02
CA PHE A 230 13.55 19.60 17.65
C PHE A 230 14.40 20.08 18.83
N GLY A 231 15.72 19.91 18.72
CA GLY A 231 16.65 20.33 19.78
C GLY A 231 16.71 21.85 20.04
N THR A 232 16.13 22.70 19.18
CA THR A 232 16.08 24.15 19.38
C THR A 232 14.80 24.77 18.79
N HIS A 233 14.27 25.82 19.43
CA HIS A 233 13.15 26.62 18.88
C HIS A 233 13.47 27.29 17.53
N ALA A 234 14.74 27.44 17.17
CA ALA A 234 15.14 27.95 15.86
C ALA A 234 14.93 26.89 14.77
N ALA A 235 15.24 25.62 15.05
CA ALA A 235 15.00 24.50 14.15
C ALA A 235 13.50 24.27 13.92
N GLU A 236 12.71 24.29 15.00
CA GLU A 236 11.24 24.20 14.95
C GLU A 236 10.63 25.31 14.07
N ARG A 237 11.00 26.57 14.28
CA ARG A 237 10.54 27.69 13.43
C ARG A 237 11.00 27.57 11.98
N SER A 238 12.20 27.05 11.74
CA SER A 238 12.72 26.80 10.38
C SER A 238 11.91 25.71 9.68
N TYR A 239 11.54 24.66 10.41
CA TYR A 239 10.67 23.59 9.95
C TYR A 239 9.32 24.13 9.49
N GLU A 240 8.63 24.84 10.38
CA GLU A 240 7.29 25.34 10.13
C GLU A 240 7.25 26.34 8.96
N ARG A 241 8.17 27.32 8.96
CA ARG A 241 8.12 28.43 8.00
C ARG A 241 8.73 28.10 6.65
N THR A 242 9.77 27.27 6.62
CA THR A 242 10.57 27.02 5.42
C THR A 242 10.31 25.64 4.86
N PHE A 243 10.47 24.59 5.67
CA PHE A 243 10.37 23.22 5.19
C PHE A 243 8.94 22.83 4.86
N LEU A 244 7.98 23.00 5.77
CA LEU A 244 6.58 22.64 5.52
C LEU A 244 5.99 23.40 4.33
N ARG A 245 6.35 24.67 4.18
CA ARG A 245 5.91 25.47 3.03
C ARG A 245 6.51 24.97 1.72
N ARG A 246 7.81 24.65 1.68
CA ARG A 246 8.46 24.05 0.50
C ARG A 246 7.90 22.67 0.18
N PHE A 247 7.65 21.88 1.20
CA PHE A 247 7.06 20.55 1.13
C PHE A 247 5.70 20.63 0.46
N ARG A 248 4.72 21.36 1.04
CA ARG A 248 3.38 21.54 0.45
C ARG A 248 3.43 22.11 -0.97
N LYS A 249 4.28 23.11 -1.21
CA LYS A 249 4.42 23.72 -2.54
C LYS A 249 4.93 22.74 -3.61
N ALA A 250 5.77 21.77 -3.23
CA ALA A 250 6.28 20.78 -4.18
C ALA A 250 5.18 19.81 -4.66
N PHE A 251 4.27 19.41 -3.77
CA PHE A 251 3.14 18.55 -4.10
C PHE A 251 2.06 19.30 -4.92
N GLY A 252 1.87 20.60 -4.65
CA GLY A 252 0.91 21.45 -5.33
C GLY A 252 1.35 22.07 -6.66
N LEU A 253 2.45 21.62 -7.27
CA LEU A 253 2.97 22.24 -8.49
C LEU A 253 2.03 22.08 -9.70
N THR A 254 1.60 23.19 -10.28
CA THR A 254 0.77 23.23 -11.51
C THR A 254 1.50 23.87 -12.69
N ILE A 255 1.22 23.40 -13.90
CA ILE A 255 1.68 23.97 -15.18
C ILE A 255 0.43 24.37 -15.96
N ARG A 256 0.20 25.68 -16.13
CA ARG A 256 -1.01 26.23 -16.80
C ARG A 256 -2.33 25.66 -16.22
N GLY A 257 -2.41 25.55 -14.89
CA GLY A 257 -3.59 25.04 -14.19
C GLY A 257 -3.76 23.51 -14.20
N VAL A 258 -2.82 22.76 -14.79
CA VAL A 258 -2.80 21.29 -14.77
C VAL A 258 -1.75 20.81 -13.75
N PRO A 259 -2.07 19.86 -12.85
CA PRO A 259 -1.08 19.30 -11.94
C PRO A 259 0.12 18.74 -12.70
N ALA A 260 1.34 19.16 -12.36
CA ALA A 260 2.56 18.73 -13.04
C ALA A 260 2.74 17.20 -12.94
N VAL A 261 2.38 16.63 -11.79
CA VAL A 261 2.39 15.17 -11.56
C VAL A 261 1.48 14.43 -12.55
N LEU A 262 0.28 14.95 -12.83
CA LEU A 262 -0.64 14.34 -13.78
C LEU A 262 -0.07 14.37 -15.20
N LEU A 263 0.54 15.48 -15.62
CA LEU A 263 1.18 15.59 -16.93
C LEU A 263 2.29 14.56 -17.10
N VAL A 264 3.17 14.42 -16.10
CA VAL A 264 4.24 13.43 -16.11
C VAL A 264 3.64 12.02 -16.18
N SER A 265 2.62 11.71 -15.39
CA SER A 265 1.97 10.40 -15.39
C SER A 265 1.34 10.05 -16.74
N VAL A 266 0.61 10.99 -17.35
CA VAL A 266 -0.02 10.78 -18.66
C VAL A 266 1.04 10.56 -19.74
N LEU A 267 2.10 11.38 -19.78
CA LEU A 267 3.19 11.22 -20.76
C LEU A 267 3.97 9.92 -20.57
N PHE A 268 4.11 9.46 -19.33
CA PHE A 268 4.75 8.19 -19.02
C PHE A 268 3.89 7.01 -19.49
N VAL A 269 2.60 6.97 -19.11
CA VAL A 269 1.69 5.88 -19.46
C VAL A 269 1.42 5.83 -20.97
N ALA A 270 1.35 6.98 -21.65
CA ALA A 270 1.12 7.04 -23.10
C ALA A 270 2.16 6.25 -23.92
N GLN A 271 3.40 6.11 -23.43
CA GLN A 271 4.43 5.31 -24.07
C GLN A 271 4.08 3.82 -24.07
N PHE A 272 3.53 3.32 -22.97
CA PHE A 272 3.09 1.93 -22.83
C PHE A 272 1.79 1.67 -23.58
N VAL A 273 0.88 2.64 -23.65
CA VAL A 273 -0.33 2.54 -24.46
C VAL A 273 0.01 2.28 -25.94
N GLY A 274 1.02 2.96 -26.47
CA GLY A 274 1.51 2.71 -27.83
C GLY A 274 1.97 1.26 -28.05
N ILE A 275 2.66 0.67 -27.06
CA ILE A 275 3.08 -0.73 -27.09
C ILE A 275 1.87 -1.66 -26.99
N TRP A 276 0.93 -1.39 -26.08
CA TRP A 276 -0.25 -2.22 -25.87
C TRP A 276 -1.20 -2.26 -27.06
N ILE A 277 -1.27 -1.21 -27.87
CA ILE A 277 -2.02 -1.23 -29.12
C ILE A 277 -1.47 -2.33 -30.05
N VAL A 278 -0.16 -2.57 -30.03
CA VAL A 278 0.50 -3.59 -30.85
C VAL A 278 0.41 -4.98 -30.20
N SER A 279 0.54 -5.10 -28.87
CA SER A 279 0.51 -6.39 -28.15
C SER A 279 -0.90 -6.91 -27.80
N ARG A 280 -1.96 -6.35 -28.41
CA ARG A 280 -3.38 -6.69 -28.15
C ARG A 280 -3.82 -6.41 -26.70
N GLY A 281 -3.27 -5.36 -26.12
CA GLY A 281 -3.60 -4.89 -24.78
C GLY A 281 -2.78 -5.56 -23.67
N PRO A 282 -2.76 -4.96 -22.46
CA PRO A 282 -1.92 -5.40 -21.34
C PRO A 282 -2.24 -6.80 -20.80
N PHE A 283 -3.42 -7.34 -21.14
CA PHE A 283 -3.87 -8.68 -20.73
C PHE A 283 -4.10 -9.63 -21.92
N VAL A 284 -3.74 -9.21 -23.14
CA VAL A 284 -3.98 -9.93 -24.39
C VAL A 284 -5.47 -10.21 -24.62
N LEU A 285 -6.33 -9.28 -24.19
CA LEU A 285 -7.78 -9.35 -24.38
C LEU A 285 -8.24 -8.74 -25.71
N GLY A 286 -7.41 -7.88 -26.31
CA GLY A 286 -7.69 -7.25 -27.60
C GLY A 286 -8.85 -6.24 -27.58
N THR A 287 -9.28 -5.77 -26.40
CA THR A 287 -10.45 -4.89 -26.27
C THR A 287 -10.09 -3.45 -25.90
N PRO A 288 -10.77 -2.45 -26.51
CA PRO A 288 -10.50 -1.04 -26.22
C PRO A 288 -10.91 -0.67 -24.79
N THR A 289 -11.96 -1.30 -24.24
CA THR A 289 -12.42 -1.08 -22.86
C THR A 289 -11.34 -1.44 -21.84
N THR A 290 -10.73 -2.62 -21.99
CA THR A 290 -9.65 -3.06 -21.09
C THR A 290 -8.44 -2.15 -21.18
N LEU A 291 -8.11 -1.68 -22.38
CA LEU A 291 -7.01 -0.74 -22.58
C LEU A 291 -7.29 0.59 -21.88
N LEU A 292 -8.50 1.14 -22.02
CA LEU A 292 -8.90 2.40 -21.38
C LEU A 292 -8.86 2.31 -19.85
N VAL A 293 -9.42 1.23 -19.29
CA VAL A 293 -9.46 1.00 -17.84
C VAL A 293 -8.05 0.91 -17.27
N VAL A 294 -7.18 0.09 -17.88
CA VAL A 294 -5.80 -0.07 -17.41
C VAL A 294 -5.03 1.24 -17.55
N THR A 295 -5.18 1.95 -18.67
CA THR A 295 -4.55 3.26 -18.88
C THR A 295 -4.94 4.26 -17.79
N ALA A 296 -6.23 4.33 -17.45
CA ALA A 296 -6.71 5.24 -16.42
C ALA A 296 -6.15 4.90 -15.03
N ILE A 297 -6.13 3.61 -14.67
CA ILE A 297 -5.60 3.14 -13.39
C ILE A 297 -4.09 3.33 -13.32
N ASP A 298 -3.34 3.02 -14.38
CA ASP A 298 -1.89 3.19 -14.42
C ASP A 298 -1.49 4.66 -14.31
N VAL A 299 -2.28 5.60 -14.85
CA VAL A 299 -2.06 7.04 -14.61
C VAL A 299 -2.15 7.35 -13.11
N VAL A 300 -3.12 6.79 -12.40
CA VAL A 300 -3.25 6.95 -10.94
C VAL A 300 -2.06 6.33 -10.21
N ILE A 301 -1.65 5.10 -10.56
CA ILE A 301 -0.48 4.43 -9.96
C ILE A 301 0.78 5.28 -10.15
N VAL A 302 0.99 5.82 -11.35
CA VAL A 302 2.18 6.65 -11.64
C VAL A 302 2.11 7.99 -10.90
N VAL A 303 0.91 8.59 -10.72
CA VAL A 303 0.76 9.76 -9.84
C VAL A 303 1.24 9.42 -8.44
N VAL A 304 0.76 8.32 -7.85
CA VAL A 304 1.18 7.86 -6.51
C VAL A 304 2.69 7.62 -6.46
N ALA A 305 3.27 6.97 -7.46
CA ALA A 305 4.70 6.68 -7.53
C ALA A 305 5.56 7.96 -7.58
N VAL A 306 5.16 8.96 -8.36
CA VAL A 306 5.86 10.25 -8.42
C VAL A 306 5.77 10.98 -7.08
N GLN A 307 4.59 10.97 -6.43
CA GLN A 307 4.43 11.55 -5.10
C GLN A 307 5.28 10.83 -4.06
N PHE A 308 5.40 9.51 -4.15
CA PHE A 308 6.29 8.72 -3.30
C PHE A 308 7.76 9.14 -3.46
N VAL A 309 8.25 9.32 -4.70
CA VAL A 309 9.64 9.79 -4.93
C VAL A 309 9.87 11.18 -4.32
N LEU A 310 8.91 12.09 -4.45
CA LEU A 310 8.98 13.40 -3.81
C LEU A 310 9.03 13.29 -2.28
N LEU A 311 8.20 12.42 -1.72
CA LEU A 311 8.18 12.14 -0.29
C LEU A 311 9.53 11.63 0.22
N VAL A 312 10.13 10.65 -0.46
CA VAL A 312 11.46 10.11 -0.10
C VAL A 312 12.53 11.20 -0.11
N ARG A 313 12.50 12.10 -1.10
CA ARG A 313 13.44 13.24 -1.16
C ARG A 313 13.31 14.15 0.07
N PHE A 314 12.09 14.50 0.47
CA PHE A 314 11.88 15.39 1.62
C PHE A 314 12.17 14.69 2.95
N LEU A 315 11.86 13.40 3.06
CA LEU A 315 12.25 12.59 4.22
C LEU A 315 13.77 12.55 4.38
N ASN A 316 14.51 12.35 3.29
CA ASN A 316 15.97 12.41 3.30
C ASN A 316 16.49 13.78 3.78
N GLU A 317 15.92 14.89 3.29
CA GLU A 317 16.28 16.25 3.73
C GLU A 317 16.01 16.49 5.23
N LEU A 318 14.98 15.85 5.79
CA LEU A 318 14.62 15.92 7.21
C LEU A 318 15.60 15.11 8.09
N LEU A 319 16.10 13.99 7.58
CA LEU A 319 16.98 13.10 8.31
C LEU A 319 18.46 13.51 8.23
N ASP A 320 18.87 14.20 7.17
CA ASP A 320 20.25 14.61 6.92
C ASP A 320 20.77 15.69 7.90
N GLU A 321 22.09 15.72 8.13
CA GLU A 321 22.74 16.65 9.08
C GLU A 321 22.81 18.10 8.57
N GLY A 322 22.76 18.30 7.26
CA GLY A 322 22.74 19.63 6.64
C GLY A 322 21.38 20.34 6.67
N GLY A 323 20.34 19.64 7.14
CA GLY A 323 18.95 20.11 7.15
C GLY A 323 18.45 20.54 8.53
N ILE A 324 17.15 20.36 8.76
CA ILE A 324 16.51 20.60 10.05
C ILE A 324 16.74 19.35 10.89
N THR A 325 17.73 19.41 11.77
CA THR A 325 18.15 18.25 12.56
C THR A 325 17.08 17.85 13.58
N LEU A 326 16.30 16.83 13.24
CA LEU A 326 15.64 15.99 14.25
C LEU A 326 16.69 15.36 15.16
N ARG A 327 16.37 15.18 16.44
CA ARG A 327 17.24 14.56 17.44
C ARG A 327 16.60 13.28 17.96
N TYR A 328 17.36 12.19 17.99
CA TYR A 328 16.94 10.98 18.69
C TYR A 328 17.16 11.12 20.21
N ILE A 329 16.16 10.74 21.01
CA ILE A 329 16.15 10.88 22.47
C ILE A 329 16.12 9.49 23.12
N PRO A 330 17.25 8.90 23.55
CA PRO A 330 17.30 7.50 23.97
C PRO A 330 16.34 7.08 25.11
N GLY A 331 15.88 8.03 25.94
CA GLY A 331 14.93 7.79 27.04
C GLY A 331 13.56 8.44 26.82
N HIS A 332 13.13 8.60 25.56
CA HIS A 332 11.80 9.13 25.25
C HIS A 332 10.69 8.19 25.72
N GLU A 333 9.53 8.73 26.10
CA GLU A 333 8.35 7.98 26.57
C GLU A 333 7.78 6.98 25.54
N ASP A 334 8.26 7.00 24.29
CA ASP A 334 7.74 6.16 23.21
C ASP A 334 8.52 4.85 23.01
N ASP A 335 9.51 4.58 23.88
CA ASP A 335 10.48 3.48 23.83
C ASP A 335 11.25 3.36 22.50
N ALA A 336 11.11 4.32 21.58
CA ALA A 336 11.72 4.34 20.25
C ALA A 336 12.54 5.62 20.01
N GLY A 337 12.76 6.39 21.08
CA GLY A 337 13.50 7.63 21.12
C GLY A 337 12.93 8.78 20.29
N GLY A 338 11.60 8.84 20.21
CA GLY A 338 10.80 9.80 19.46
C GLY A 338 10.64 9.42 17.98
N PHE A 339 11.17 8.26 17.55
CA PHE A 339 11.13 7.81 16.14
C PHE A 339 10.05 6.76 15.87
N ARG A 340 9.17 6.44 16.83
CA ARG A 340 8.11 5.43 16.68
C ARG A 340 7.25 5.65 15.43
N ASP A 341 6.84 6.90 15.18
CA ASP A 341 5.95 7.20 14.07
C ASP A 341 6.66 7.15 12.70
N PHE A 342 7.97 7.45 12.65
CA PHE A 342 8.79 7.20 11.46
C PHE A 342 8.92 5.70 11.18
N GLY A 343 9.03 4.90 12.23
CA GLY A 343 9.05 3.45 12.13
C GLY A 343 7.73 2.88 11.58
N ARG A 344 6.59 3.31 12.15
CA ARG A 344 5.26 2.96 11.64
C ARG A 344 5.09 3.38 10.18
N PHE A 345 5.48 4.61 9.83
CA PHE A 345 5.48 5.08 8.44
C PHE A 345 6.31 4.18 7.52
N ALA A 346 7.54 3.82 7.92
CA ALA A 346 8.39 2.96 7.12
C ALA A 346 7.77 1.57 6.89
N THR A 347 7.19 0.97 7.93
CA THR A 347 6.51 -0.32 7.85
C THR A 347 5.34 -0.28 6.85
N ARG A 348 4.52 0.78 6.87
CA ARG A 348 3.40 0.95 5.91
C ARG A 348 3.88 1.04 4.47
N VAL A 349 4.94 1.82 4.22
CA VAL A 349 5.56 1.90 2.90
C VAL A 349 6.10 0.53 2.47
N ASN A 350 6.72 -0.22 3.37
CA ASN A 350 7.21 -1.56 3.04
C ASN A 350 6.09 -2.53 2.68
N SER A 351 4.95 -2.49 3.37
CA SER A 351 3.78 -3.30 3.01
C SER A 351 3.25 -2.97 1.62
N LEU A 352 3.23 -1.68 1.25
CA LEU A 352 2.87 -1.24 -0.11
C LEU A 352 3.88 -1.69 -1.16
N LEU A 353 5.17 -1.61 -0.85
CA LEU A 353 6.22 -2.15 -1.72
C LEU A 353 6.00 -3.64 -1.91
N VAL A 354 5.83 -4.43 -0.85
CA VAL A 354 5.60 -5.87 -0.97
C VAL A 354 4.42 -6.21 -1.89
N LEU A 355 3.31 -5.50 -1.71
CA LEU A 355 2.14 -5.68 -2.58
C LEU A 355 2.47 -5.37 -4.06
N ALA A 356 3.23 -4.29 -4.32
CA ALA A 356 3.70 -3.95 -5.66
C ALA A 356 4.70 -4.98 -6.23
N GLY A 357 5.60 -5.52 -5.41
CA GLY A 357 6.57 -6.56 -5.77
C GLY A 357 5.89 -7.87 -6.17
N VAL A 358 4.93 -8.33 -5.36
CA VAL A 358 4.09 -9.50 -5.66
C VAL A 358 3.33 -9.30 -6.98
N TYR A 359 2.74 -8.13 -7.21
CA TYR A 359 2.08 -7.83 -8.48
C TYR A 359 3.06 -7.83 -9.67
N LEU A 360 4.25 -7.25 -9.52
CA LEU A 360 5.24 -7.22 -10.60
C LEU A 360 5.71 -8.63 -10.96
N ALA A 361 5.90 -9.51 -9.98
CA ALA A 361 6.18 -10.93 -10.20
C ALA A 361 5.01 -11.62 -10.93
N TYR A 362 3.77 -11.38 -10.49
CA TYR A 362 2.56 -11.86 -11.18
C TYR A 362 2.50 -11.35 -12.64
N ARG A 363 2.74 -10.06 -12.85
CA ARG A 363 2.71 -9.42 -14.17
C ARG A 363 3.76 -10.01 -15.10
N LEU A 364 5.00 -10.15 -14.62
CA LEU A 364 6.07 -10.75 -15.41
C LEU A 364 5.75 -12.22 -15.75
N HIS A 365 5.29 -13.00 -14.77
CA HIS A 365 4.98 -14.41 -14.96
C HIS A 365 3.74 -14.65 -15.84
N VAL A 366 2.61 -14.02 -15.53
CA VAL A 366 1.30 -14.27 -16.17
C VAL A 366 1.10 -13.45 -17.43
N GLN A 367 1.36 -12.14 -17.38
CA GLN A 367 1.14 -11.26 -18.54
C GLN A 367 2.34 -11.33 -19.48
N GLY A 368 3.56 -11.30 -18.94
CA GLY A 368 4.79 -11.37 -19.74
C GLY A 368 4.91 -12.67 -20.52
N SER A 369 4.64 -13.83 -19.92
CA SER A 369 4.71 -15.11 -20.65
C SER A 369 3.68 -15.23 -21.78
N ARG A 370 2.52 -14.58 -21.64
CA ARG A 370 1.40 -14.63 -22.59
C ARG A 370 1.46 -13.55 -23.67
N ASP A 371 2.32 -12.55 -23.50
CA ASP A 371 2.44 -11.45 -24.47
C ASP A 371 2.92 -12.00 -25.82
N PRO A 372 2.24 -11.68 -26.94
CA PRO A 372 2.65 -12.12 -28.28
C PRO A 372 4.07 -11.70 -28.70
N LEU A 373 4.61 -10.65 -28.09
CA LEU A 373 5.97 -10.15 -28.32
C LEU A 373 7.02 -10.87 -27.46
N GLY A 374 6.58 -11.80 -26.60
CA GLY A 374 7.41 -12.50 -25.64
C GLY A 374 8.25 -13.62 -26.26
N PRO A 375 9.34 -14.03 -25.57
CA PRO A 375 10.22 -15.10 -26.04
C PRO A 375 9.54 -16.47 -26.07
N ASN A 376 8.47 -16.65 -25.29
CA ASN A 376 7.78 -17.93 -25.09
C ASN A 376 6.65 -18.18 -26.11
N THR A 377 6.27 -17.15 -26.86
CA THR A 377 5.29 -17.25 -27.95
C THR A 377 6.07 -17.39 -29.25
N ALA A 378 5.88 -18.51 -29.96
CA ALA A 378 6.66 -18.94 -31.15
C ALA A 378 6.58 -18.02 -32.40
N ALA A 379 6.20 -16.75 -32.24
CA ALA A 379 5.95 -15.79 -33.29
C ALA A 379 6.72 -14.47 -33.05
N SER A 380 8.05 -14.51 -32.89
CA SER A 380 8.83 -13.29 -33.04
C SER A 380 8.78 -12.85 -34.51
N LEU A 381 8.00 -11.82 -34.78
CA LEU A 381 7.78 -11.27 -36.12
C LEU A 381 8.90 -10.30 -36.50
N THR A 382 9.57 -9.68 -35.50
CA THR A 382 10.69 -8.76 -35.70
C THR A 382 11.79 -8.93 -34.65
N ALA A 383 13.01 -8.49 -34.97
CA ALA A 383 14.14 -8.47 -34.03
C ALA A 383 13.92 -7.50 -32.83
N TRP A 384 12.91 -6.63 -32.89
CA TRP A 384 12.60 -5.67 -31.83
C TRP A 384 11.61 -6.20 -30.80
N ASP A 385 10.87 -7.26 -31.11
CA ASP A 385 9.82 -7.81 -30.24
C ASP A 385 10.36 -8.17 -28.84
N PRO A 386 11.52 -8.86 -28.70
CA PRO A 386 12.08 -9.16 -27.38
C PRO A 386 12.49 -7.91 -26.59
N LEU A 387 12.91 -6.84 -27.28
CA LEU A 387 13.28 -5.58 -26.62
C LEU A 387 12.04 -4.84 -26.12
N ILE A 388 10.96 -4.80 -26.93
CA ILE A 388 9.68 -4.19 -26.56
C ILE A 388 9.07 -4.95 -25.37
N TRP A 389 9.16 -6.28 -25.40
CA TRP A 389 8.76 -7.13 -24.28
C TRP A 389 9.59 -6.85 -23.02
N ALA A 390 10.93 -6.81 -23.14
CA ALA A 390 11.81 -6.53 -22.01
C ALA A 390 11.53 -5.15 -21.42
N ALA A 391 11.31 -4.13 -22.26
CA ALA A 391 10.93 -2.79 -21.83
C ALA A 391 9.57 -2.75 -21.10
N SER A 392 8.65 -3.64 -21.45
CA SER A 392 7.29 -3.68 -20.90
C SER A 392 7.16 -4.49 -19.61
N TYR A 393 7.99 -5.51 -19.42
CA TYR A 393 7.88 -6.45 -18.29
C TYR A 393 9.15 -6.57 -17.44
N ALA A 394 10.34 -6.65 -18.04
CA ALA A 394 11.59 -6.83 -17.29
C ALA A 394 12.14 -5.51 -16.72
N VAL A 395 12.09 -4.43 -17.50
CA VAL A 395 12.57 -3.10 -17.08
C VAL A 395 11.78 -2.56 -15.87
N PRO A 396 10.43 -2.66 -15.81
CA PRO A 396 9.69 -2.27 -14.60
C PRO A 396 10.13 -3.01 -13.34
N VAL A 397 10.47 -4.30 -13.43
CA VAL A 397 11.00 -5.09 -12.30
C VAL A 397 12.37 -4.57 -11.87
N ALA A 398 13.26 -4.27 -12.82
CA ALA A 398 14.57 -3.69 -12.53
C ALA A 398 14.45 -2.28 -11.89
N ILE A 399 13.56 -1.44 -12.41
CA ILE A 399 13.26 -0.12 -11.84
C ILE A 399 12.71 -0.27 -10.42
N TYR A 400 11.79 -1.21 -10.20
CA TYR A 400 11.25 -1.50 -8.87
C TYR A 400 12.35 -1.91 -7.87
N GLY A 401 13.26 -2.81 -8.26
CA GLY A 401 14.42 -3.17 -7.44
C GLY A 401 15.31 -1.97 -7.10
N ALA A 402 15.54 -1.06 -8.07
CA ALA A 402 16.27 0.17 -7.82
C ALA A 402 15.54 1.12 -6.86
N VAL A 403 14.21 1.25 -6.98
CA VAL A 403 13.37 2.05 -6.08
C VAL A 403 13.40 1.49 -4.66
N ILE A 404 13.31 0.17 -4.48
CA ILE A 404 13.49 -0.46 -3.16
C ILE A 404 14.88 -0.14 -2.61
N GLY A 405 15.93 -0.29 -3.41
CA GLY A 405 17.31 0.00 -2.97
C GLY A 405 17.47 1.45 -2.50
N ILE A 406 16.92 2.40 -3.26
CA ILE A 406 16.87 3.83 -2.92
C ILE A 406 16.07 4.03 -1.63
N TRP A 407 14.89 3.45 -1.53
CA TRP A 407 14.04 3.55 -0.34
C TRP A 407 14.75 3.01 0.91
N LEU A 408 15.32 1.81 0.86
CA LEU A 408 16.07 1.21 1.97
C LEU A 408 17.27 2.07 2.37
N TYR A 409 17.95 2.67 1.40
CA TYR A 409 19.07 3.55 1.69
C TYR A 409 18.65 4.86 2.37
N PHE A 410 17.59 5.52 1.88
CA PHE A 410 17.16 6.83 2.39
C PHE A 410 16.23 6.75 3.61
N SER A 411 15.58 5.62 3.87
CA SER A 411 14.78 5.41 5.07
C SER A 411 15.60 4.66 6.13
N PHE A 412 15.74 3.34 5.98
CA PHE A 412 16.35 2.45 6.95
C PHE A 412 17.76 2.85 7.33
N TRP A 413 18.64 3.01 6.34
CA TRP A 413 20.05 3.26 6.61
C TRP A 413 20.30 4.67 7.16
N GLN A 414 19.50 5.66 6.78
CA GLN A 414 19.61 7.01 7.33
C GLN A 414 19.06 7.12 8.74
N ILE A 415 17.88 6.55 9.01
CA ILE A 415 17.31 6.51 10.36
C ILE A 415 18.26 5.77 11.30
N HIS A 416 18.74 4.58 10.91
CA HIS A 416 19.71 3.81 11.71
C HIS A 416 20.97 4.64 12.02
N ARG A 417 21.64 5.19 10.99
CA ARG A 417 22.85 6.00 11.19
C ARG A 417 22.61 7.18 12.11
N LYS A 418 21.43 7.81 12.03
CA LYS A 418 21.06 8.93 12.88
C LYS A 418 20.89 8.51 14.33
N MET A 419 20.11 7.44 14.60
CA MET A 419 19.90 6.91 15.94
C MET A 419 21.22 6.50 16.61
N VAL A 420 22.06 5.71 15.92
CA VAL A 420 23.38 5.29 16.44
C VAL A 420 24.26 6.48 16.78
N ARG A 421 24.26 7.51 15.92
CA ARG A 421 25.09 8.70 16.10
C ARG A 421 24.62 9.54 17.28
N ASP A 422 23.33 9.82 17.36
CA ASP A 422 22.76 10.66 18.42
C ASP A 422 22.81 9.94 19.78
N LYS A 423 22.57 8.62 19.82
CA LYS A 423 22.83 7.76 20.99
C LYS A 423 24.28 7.88 21.46
N ARG A 424 25.26 7.79 20.55
CA ARG A 424 26.69 7.98 20.89
C ARG A 424 26.99 9.39 21.40
N ARG A 425 26.39 10.43 20.80
CA ARG A 425 26.57 11.83 21.24
C ARG A 425 26.03 12.03 22.65
N GLU A 426 24.88 11.44 22.97
CA GLU A 426 24.28 11.55 24.31
C GLU A 426 25.11 10.81 25.37
N ILE A 427 25.54 9.58 25.06
CA ILE A 427 26.46 8.82 25.92
C ILE A 427 27.78 9.58 26.14
N GLN A 428 28.27 10.33 25.13
CA GLN A 428 29.49 11.13 25.27
C GLN A 428 29.27 12.39 26.13
N ARG A 429 28.10 13.04 26.03
CA ARG A 429 27.73 14.19 26.87
C ARG A 429 27.66 13.80 28.34
N GLU A 430 26.99 12.69 28.66
CA GLU A 430 26.90 12.20 30.05
C GLU A 430 28.23 11.66 30.61
N ARG A 431 29.21 11.35 29.73
CA ARG A 431 30.56 10.96 30.17
C ARG A 431 31.47 12.15 30.50
N SER A 432 31.07 13.39 30.25
CA SER A 432 31.86 14.58 30.59
C SER A 432 31.93 14.80 32.12
N PRO A 433 33.02 15.42 32.63
CA PRO A 433 33.70 14.97 33.86
C PRO A 433 33.18 15.54 35.18
N GLU A 434 31.87 15.72 35.35
CA GLU A 434 31.29 16.20 36.61
C GLU A 434 30.64 15.04 37.38
N GLY A 435 31.49 14.27 38.08
CA GLY A 435 31.12 13.46 39.25
C GLY A 435 30.11 12.34 39.05
N ARG A 436 30.60 11.11 38.83
CA ARG A 436 29.78 9.89 38.72
C ARG A 436 28.87 9.68 39.94
N SER A 437 27.60 9.99 39.78
CA SER A 437 26.52 9.57 40.67
C SER A 437 26.07 8.13 40.30
N ARG A 438 25.31 7.47 41.19
CA ARG A 438 24.70 6.16 40.88
C ARG A 438 23.61 6.29 39.80
N GLU A 439 22.93 7.44 39.74
CA GLU A 439 21.92 7.78 38.74
C GLU A 439 22.54 7.91 37.34
N ASP A 440 23.80 8.37 37.23
CA ASP A 440 24.49 8.46 35.94
C ASP A 440 24.79 7.09 35.34
N ILE A 441 25.04 6.07 36.17
CA ILE A 441 25.33 4.70 35.72
C ILE A 441 24.06 4.05 35.16
N GLU A 442 22.94 4.23 35.84
CA GLU A 442 21.63 3.73 35.43
C GLU A 442 21.19 4.41 34.13
N THR A 443 21.31 5.73 34.04
CA THR A 443 21.01 6.51 32.83
C THR A 443 21.89 6.08 31.64
N LEU A 444 23.19 5.84 31.88
CA LEU A 444 24.11 5.32 30.85
C LEU A 444 23.80 3.88 30.42
N GLN A 445 23.21 3.07 31.28
CA GLN A 445 22.71 1.73 30.92
C GLN A 445 21.46 1.85 30.06
N THR A 446 20.48 2.65 30.48
CA THR A 446 19.27 2.97 29.69
C THR A 446 19.65 3.45 28.29
N TYR A 447 20.61 4.36 28.17
CA TYR A 447 21.04 4.86 26.85
C TYR A 447 21.75 3.81 26.00
N ARG A 448 22.43 2.83 26.60
CA ARG A 448 23.05 1.71 25.86
C ARG A 448 22.01 0.71 25.38
N ASP A 449 21.00 0.47 26.20
CA ASP A 449 19.94 -0.50 25.95
C ASP A 449 18.83 0.09 25.06
N ALA A 450 18.79 1.42 24.90
CA ALA A 450 17.88 2.11 24.00
C ALA A 450 17.97 1.57 22.56
N PRO A 451 16.83 1.33 21.89
CA PRO A 451 16.80 0.58 20.64
C PRO A 451 17.40 1.36 19.47
N GLU A 452 18.02 0.63 18.56
CA GLU A 452 18.54 1.14 17.29
C GLU A 452 17.71 0.54 16.16
N TRP A 453 17.49 1.30 15.08
CA TRP A 453 16.73 0.79 13.93
C TRP A 453 17.53 -0.27 13.16
N PRO A 454 16.94 -1.37 12.66
CA PRO A 454 15.56 -1.78 12.81
C PRO A 454 15.28 -2.20 14.26
N ILE A 455 14.18 -1.70 14.83
CA ILE A 455 13.78 -2.09 16.19
C ILE A 455 13.41 -3.59 16.22
N ASN A 456 13.01 -4.16 15.07
CA ASN A 456 12.80 -5.59 14.90
C ASN A 456 13.41 -6.08 13.56
N ASP A 457 14.60 -6.69 13.65
CA ASP A 457 15.33 -7.23 12.49
C ASP A 457 14.58 -8.36 11.77
N ARG A 458 13.76 -9.13 12.48
CA ARG A 458 13.06 -10.29 11.92
C ARG A 458 12.03 -9.87 10.87
N LEU A 459 11.30 -8.79 11.13
CA LEU A 459 10.23 -8.28 10.27
C LEU A 459 10.80 -7.77 8.92
N LEU A 460 11.97 -7.13 8.96
CA LEU A 460 12.67 -6.63 7.78
C LEU A 460 13.20 -7.77 6.90
N VAL A 461 13.79 -8.80 7.51
CA VAL A 461 14.26 -10.00 6.81
C VAL A 461 13.11 -10.73 6.14
N THR A 462 11.96 -10.88 6.81
CA THR A 462 10.79 -11.55 6.22
C THR A 462 10.25 -10.79 5.01
N VAL A 463 10.10 -9.46 5.14
CA VAL A 463 9.62 -8.59 4.06
C VAL A 463 10.56 -8.62 2.84
N PHE A 464 11.87 -8.47 3.07
CA PHE A 464 12.86 -8.50 2.00
C PHE A 464 12.94 -9.88 1.33
N SER A 465 12.80 -10.95 2.12
CA SER A 465 12.81 -12.32 1.61
C SER A 465 11.59 -12.59 0.73
N ILE A 466 10.38 -12.17 1.13
CA ILE A 466 9.17 -12.38 0.33
C ILE A 466 9.28 -11.70 -1.03
N ASP A 467 9.73 -10.44 -1.08
CA ASP A 467 9.85 -9.70 -2.35
C ASP A 467 10.94 -10.26 -3.27
N VAL A 468 12.13 -10.47 -2.73
CA VAL A 468 13.27 -10.97 -3.52
C VAL A 468 13.00 -12.40 -3.99
N ILE A 469 12.45 -13.27 -3.14
CA ILE A 469 12.09 -14.64 -3.51
C ILE A 469 10.99 -14.64 -4.57
N SER A 470 9.95 -13.80 -4.43
CA SER A 470 8.87 -13.72 -5.43
C SER A 470 9.37 -13.30 -6.80
N VAL A 471 10.26 -12.29 -6.85
CA VAL A 471 10.86 -11.83 -8.11
C VAL A 471 11.81 -12.88 -8.69
N ILE A 472 12.66 -13.51 -7.88
CA ILE A 472 13.56 -14.57 -8.34
C ILE A 472 12.79 -15.79 -8.86
N LEU A 473 11.75 -16.24 -8.15
CA LEU A 473 10.89 -17.33 -8.59
C LEU A 473 10.18 -17.00 -9.90
N SER A 474 9.72 -15.75 -10.07
CA SER A 474 9.14 -15.29 -11.34
C SER A 474 10.16 -15.32 -12.48
N LEU A 475 11.40 -14.88 -12.24
CA LEU A 475 12.46 -14.95 -13.25
C LEU A 475 12.87 -16.39 -13.59
N LEU A 476 12.93 -17.28 -12.60
CA LEU A 476 13.21 -18.71 -12.81
C LEU A 476 12.07 -19.42 -13.54
N SER A 477 10.82 -18.97 -13.40
CA SER A 477 9.69 -19.53 -14.14
C SER A 477 9.70 -19.19 -15.63
N LEU A 478 10.52 -18.22 -16.04
CA LEU A 478 10.67 -17.81 -17.44
C LEU A 478 11.79 -18.55 -18.18
N THR A 479 12.60 -19.33 -17.47
CA THR A 479 13.65 -20.20 -18.02
C THR A 479 13.17 -21.64 -18.08
#